data_AF-B8IXV2-F1
#
_entry.id   AF-B8IXV2-F1
#
_cell.length_a   1.000
_cell.length_b   1.000
_cell.length_c   1.000
_cell.angle_alpha   90.00
_cell.angle_beta   90.00
_cell.angle_gamma   90.00
#
_symmetry.space_group_name_H-M   'P 1'
#
loop_
_entity.id
_entity.type
_entity.pdbx_description
1 polymer ?
#
loop_
_entity_poly.entity_id
_entity_poly.type
_entity_poly.pdbx_seq_one_letter_code
_entity_poly.pdbx_strand_id
1 'polypeptide(L)'
;MSAPNPNIDHIAHGTPEMLFACIAEAFDLTVFKASLAADCASINDRAGLNHHAHQAAIVFEHALDLLTMLNEARKAAEAAEEFA
;
A
#
# COMPACT_ATOMS: atom_id res chain seq x y z
N MET A 1 -18.32 -11.77 -0.56
CA MET A 1 -17.07 -12.36 -0.05
C MET A 1 -16.26 -11.21 0.53
N SER A 2 -16.00 -11.24 1.83
CA SER A 2 -15.14 -10.25 2.49
C SER A 2 -13.71 -10.47 1.99
N ALA A 3 -13.05 -9.41 1.52
CA ALA A 3 -11.64 -9.49 1.16
C ALA A 3 -10.84 -9.95 2.40
N PRO A 4 -9.80 -10.79 2.24
CA PRO A 4 -8.92 -11.12 3.35
C PRO A 4 -8.33 -9.80 3.86
N ASN A 5 -8.55 -9.49 5.14
CA ASN A 5 -7.79 -8.41 5.78
C ASN A 5 -6.32 -8.82 5.76
N PRO A 6 -5.42 -8.01 5.18
CA PRO A 6 -3.99 -8.26 5.28
C PRO A 6 -3.64 -8.30 6.76
N ASN A 7 -3.00 -9.39 7.20
CA ASN A 7 -2.47 -9.45 8.55
C ASN A 7 -1.26 -8.50 8.61
N ILE A 8 -1.39 -7.42 9.37
CA ILE A 8 -0.41 -6.34 9.50
C ILE A 8 0.62 -6.62 10.62
N ASP A 9 0.46 -7.70 11.41
CA ASP A 9 1.37 -8.03 12.52
C ASP A 9 2.81 -8.33 12.05
N HIS A 10 2.99 -8.74 10.79
CA HIS A 10 4.31 -9.03 10.22
C HIS A 10 5.15 -7.75 10.05
N ILE A 11 4.48 -6.61 9.89
CA ILE A 11 5.08 -5.31 9.60
C ILE A 11 5.66 -4.69 10.88
N ALA A 12 5.07 -5.00 12.04
CA ALA A 12 5.60 -4.60 13.35
C ALA A 12 6.93 -5.29 13.73
N HIS A 13 7.29 -6.39 13.05
CA HIS A 13 8.52 -7.15 13.27
C HIS A 13 9.45 -7.18 12.04
N GLY A 14 9.03 -6.58 10.92
CA GLY A 14 9.75 -6.63 9.66
C GLY A 14 10.94 -5.67 9.64
N THR A 15 12.04 -6.10 9.01
CA THR A 15 13.17 -5.19 8.77
C THR A 15 12.75 -4.07 7.81
N PRO A 16 13.46 -2.93 7.77
CA PRO A 16 13.18 -1.85 6.81
C PRO A 16 13.06 -2.34 5.35
N GLU A 17 13.85 -3.35 4.97
CA GLU A 17 13.81 -3.96 3.64
C GLU A 17 12.47 -4.65 3.34
N MET A 18 11.84 -5.27 4.34
CA MET A 18 10.50 -5.84 4.19
C MET A 18 9.45 -4.75 3.98
N LEU A 19 9.58 -3.61 4.68
CA LEU A 19 8.70 -2.45 4.46
C LEU A 19 8.84 -1.92 3.04
N PHE A 20 10.06 -1.80 2.51
CA PHE A 20 10.29 -1.41 1.12
C PHE A 20 9.62 -2.36 0.12
N ALA A 21 9.74 -3.68 0.34
CA ALA A 21 9.09 -4.67 -0.51
C ALA A 21 7.56 -4.55 -0.48
N CYS A 22 6.95 -4.43 0.72
CA CYS A 22 5.51 -4.25 0.86
C CYS A 22 5.01 -2.94 0.21
N ILE A 23 5.78 -1.85 0.32
CA ILE A 23 5.46 -0.57 -0.33
C ILE A 23 5.47 -0.74 -1.85
N ALA A 24 6.49 -1.39 -2.41
CA ALA A 24 6.58 -1.66 -3.84
C ALA A 24 5.39 -2.51 -4.34
N GLU A 25 5.08 -3.60 -3.63
CA GLU A 25 3.93 -4.46 -3.95
C GLU A 25 2.60 -3.70 -3.89
N ALA A 26 2.42 -2.80 -2.91
CA ALA A 26 1.23 -1.96 -2.82
C ALA A 26 1.12 -0.97 -3.98
N PHE A 27 2.24 -0.38 -4.44
CA PHE A 27 2.25 0.47 -5.63
C PHE A 27 1.93 -0.31 -6.91
N ASP A 28 2.50 -1.51 -7.08
CA ASP A 28 2.20 -2.36 -8.24
C ASP A 28 0.71 -2.75 -8.28
N LEU A 29 0.14 -3.10 -7.14
CA LEU A 29 -1.29 -3.40 -7.03
C LEU A 29 -2.17 -2.17 -7.30
N THR A 30 -1.73 -0.99 -6.86
CA THR A 30 -2.42 0.28 -7.16
C THR A 30 -2.46 0.53 -8.67
N VAL A 31 -1.32 0.41 -9.35
CA VAL A 31 -1.21 0.58 -10.81
C VAL A 31 -2.09 -0.43 -11.54
N PHE A 32 -2.10 -1.68 -11.09
CA PHE A 32 -2.95 -2.72 -11.65
C PHE A 32 -4.44 -2.35 -11.54
N LYS A 33 -4.91 -1.92 -10.36
CA LYS A 33 -6.31 -1.52 -10.16
C LYS A 33 -6.68 -0.27 -10.96
N ALA A 34 -5.79 0.72 -11.05
CA ALA A 34 -5.99 1.91 -11.86
C ALA A 34 -6.12 1.57 -13.36
N SER A 35 -5.30 0.63 -13.85
CA SER A 35 -5.37 0.13 -15.23
C SER A 35 -6.71 -0.55 -15.51
N LEU A 36 -7.20 -1.41 -14.61
CA LEU A 36 -8.53 -2.02 -14.75
C LEU A 36 -9.66 -0.99 -14.78
N ALA A 37 -9.55 0.08 -13.98
CA ALA A 37 -10.53 1.16 -14.01
C ALA A 37 -10.54 1.88 -15.38
N ALA A 38 -9.37 2.13 -15.96
CA ALA A 38 -9.25 2.69 -17.31
C ALA A 38 -9.84 1.76 -18.39
N ASP A 39 -9.59 0.45 -18.28
CA ASP A 39 -10.16 -0.56 -19.18
C ASP A 39 -11.69 -0.55 -19.09
N CYS A 40 -12.27 -0.53 -17.87
CA CYS A 40 -13.71 -0.40 -17.68
C CYS A 40 -14.28 0.89 -18.29
N ALA A 41 -13.57 2.02 -18.15
CA ALA A 41 -13.98 3.27 -18.78
C ALA A 41 -14.01 3.17 -20.31
N SER A 42 -13.02 2.48 -20.91
CA SER A 42 -12.92 2.29 -22.36
C SER A 42 -14.09 1.52 -22.97
N ILE A 43 -14.71 0.63 -22.18
CA ILE A 43 -15.90 -0.16 -22.58
C ILE A 43 -17.21 0.39 -21.99
N ASN A 44 -17.18 1.59 -21.38
CA ASN A 44 -18.32 2.25 -20.73
C ASN A 44 -18.97 1.43 -19.59
N ASP A 45 -18.20 0.56 -18.93
CA ASP A 45 -18.60 -0.14 -17.71
C ASP A 45 -18.42 0.78 -16.49
N ARG A 46 -19.48 1.51 -16.15
CA ARG A 46 -19.49 2.45 -15.03
C ARG A 46 -19.36 1.77 -13.66
N ALA A 47 -19.89 0.57 -13.51
CA ALA A 47 -19.86 -0.14 -12.24
C ALA A 47 -18.44 -0.65 -11.96
N GLY A 48 -17.80 -1.26 -12.96
CA GLY A 48 -16.40 -1.68 -12.90
C GLY A 48 -15.44 -0.50 -12.71
N LEU A 49 -15.65 0.60 -13.43
CA LEU A 49 -14.87 1.84 -13.27
C LEU A 49 -14.88 2.31 -11.81
N ASN A 50 -16.06 2.51 -11.23
CA ASN A 50 -16.18 2.96 -9.85
C ASN A 50 -15.52 1.97 -8.88
N HIS A 51 -15.79 0.67 -9.03
CA HIS A 51 -15.25 -0.35 -8.15
C HIS A 51 -13.71 -0.36 -8.17
N HIS A 52 -13.10 -0.42 -9.36
CA HIS A 52 -11.64 -0.50 -9.48
C HIS A 52 -10.95 0.81 -9.10
N ALA A 53 -11.56 1.97 -9.37
CA ALA A 53 -11.05 3.26 -8.92
C ALA A 53 -11.02 3.35 -7.39
N HIS A 54 -12.09 2.93 -6.70
CA HIS A 54 -12.11 2.89 -5.24
C HIS A 54 -11.07 1.91 -4.66
N GLN A 55 -10.91 0.74 -5.27
CA GLN A 55 -9.90 -0.22 -4.85
C GLN A 55 -8.48 0.32 -5.04
N ALA A 56 -8.20 1.02 -6.15
CA ALA A 56 -6.91 1.67 -6.37
C ALA A 56 -6.62 2.72 -5.28
N ALA A 57 -7.61 3.55 -4.92
CA ALA A 57 -7.46 4.54 -3.85
C ALA A 57 -7.13 3.90 -2.49
N ILE A 58 -7.86 2.83 -2.11
CA ILE A 58 -7.62 2.12 -0.84
C ILE A 58 -6.20 1.54 -0.79
N VAL A 59 -5.72 0.93 -1.87
CA VAL A 59 -4.36 0.35 -1.90
C VAL A 59 -3.30 1.46 -1.86
N PHE A 60 -3.55 2.59 -2.52
CA PHE A 60 -2.64 3.74 -2.47
C PHE A 60 -2.55 4.33 -1.05
N GLU A 61 -3.69 4.47 -0.36
CA GLU A 61 -3.72 4.89 1.05
C GLU A 61 -2.91 3.92 1.92
N HIS A 62 -3.05 2.61 1.71
CA HIS A 62 -2.24 1.62 2.42
C HIS A 62 -0.73 1.77 2.14
N ALA A 63 -0.33 2.07 0.91
CA ALA A 63 1.08 2.34 0.58
C ALA A 63 1.62 3.57 1.34
N LEU A 64 0.79 4.60 1.54
CA LEU A 64 1.15 5.79 2.32
C LEU A 64 1.29 5.49 3.81
N ASP A 65 0.45 4.61 4.36
CA ASP A 65 0.57 4.16 5.75
C ASP A 65 1.90 3.40 5.96
N LEU A 66 2.25 2.49 5.05
CA LEU A 66 3.52 1.76 5.09
C LEU A 66 4.73 2.70 4.99
N LEU A 67 4.65 3.73 4.13
CA LEU A 67 5.68 4.77 4.04
C LEU A 67 5.81 5.56 5.35
N THR A 68 4.70 5.83 6.02
CA THR A 68 4.70 6.49 7.33
C THR A 68 5.42 5.63 8.36
N MET A 69 5.09 4.34 8.44
CA MET A 69 5.76 3.39 9.33
C MET A 69 7.26 3.30 9.07
N LEU A 70 7.68 3.26 7.79
CA LEU A 70 9.09 3.25 7.42
C LEU A 70 9.84 4.51 7.91
N ASN A 71 9.22 5.68 7.76
CA ASN A 71 9.80 6.94 8.21
C ASN A 71 9.90 7.00 9.74
N GLU A 72 8.91 6.48 10.46
CA GLU A 72 8.93 6.39 11.93
C GLU A 72 10.01 5.43 12.43
N ALA A 73 10.15 4.27 11.80
CA ALA A 73 11.21 3.31 12.10
C ALA A 73 12.61 3.94 11.90
N ARG A 74 12.80 4.71 10.83
CA ARG A 74 14.07 5.41 10.58
C ARG A 74 14.37 6.46 11.64
N LYS A 75 13.40 7.30 12.01
CA LYS A 75 13.56 8.30 13.07
C LYS A 75 13.90 7.66 14.42
N ALA A 76 13.29 6.53 14.74
CA ALA A 76 13.57 5.80 15.98
C ALA A 76 15.01 5.24 16.00
N ALA A 77 15.50 4.74 14.86
CA ALA A 77 16.87 4.27 14.73
C ALA A 77 17.89 5.41 14.85
N GLU A 78 17.66 6.53 14.16
CA GLU A 78 18.50 7.74 14.24
C GLU A 78 18.61 8.25 15.69
N ALA A 79 17.50 8.29 16.42
CA ALA A 79 17.50 8.69 17.83
C ALA A 79 18.28 7.72 18.73
N ALA A 80 18.19 6.40 18.48
CA ALA A 80 18.91 5.41 19.28
C ALA A 80 20.44 5.52 19.11
N GLU A 81 20.93 5.89 17.93
CA GLU A 81 22.35 6.12 17.65
C GLU A 81 22.88 7.40 18.31
N GLU A 82 22.04 8.42 18.51
CA GLU A 82 22.44 9.68 19.15
C GLU A 82 22.64 9.55 20.69
N PHE A 83 22.06 8.52 21.30
CA PHE A 83 22.15 8.23 22.74
C PHE A 83 23.04 7.01 23.10
N ALA A 84 23.72 6.40 22.12
CA ALA A 84 24.63 5.26 22.30
C ALA A 84 26.10 5.70 22.36
#